data_AF-A0A7K0YJV8-F1
#
_entry.id   AF-A0A7K0YJV8-F1
#
_cell.length_a   1.000
_cell.length_b   1.000
_cell.length_c   1.000
_cell.angle_alpha   90.00
_cell.angle_beta   90.00
_cell.angle_gamma   90.00
#
_symmetry.space_group_name_H-M   'P 1'
#
loop_
_entity.id
_entity.type
_entity.pdbx_description
1 polymer ?
#
loop_
_entity_poly.entity_id
_entity_poly.type
_entity_poly.pdbx_seq_one_letter_code
_entity_poly.pdbx_strand_id
1 'polypeptide(L)'
;MNPSQRIQVLKTISNTTVSDHVVGEEPLEIRIDGGAGLQQLAITMRTPGADIELGAGFLWTEGLLRTREDLIGITTCKDKELTPREQENVIVARVVPDAPAVTRT
;
A
#
# COMPACT_ATOMS: atom_id res chain seq x y z
N MET A 1 -8.22 -4.53 -11.14
CA MET A 1 -7.13 -4.91 -12.07
C MET A 1 -6.88 -6.42 -12.00
N ASN A 2 -6.31 -7.07 -13.02
CA ASN A 2 -5.93 -8.49 -12.91
C ASN A 2 -4.60 -8.62 -12.15
N PRO A 3 -4.56 -9.31 -10.99
CA PRO A 3 -3.35 -9.40 -10.15
C PRO A 3 -2.25 -10.25 -10.80
N SER A 4 -2.59 -11.05 -11.82
CA SER A 4 -1.62 -11.76 -12.64
C SER A 4 -2.07 -11.78 -14.11
N GLN A 5 -1.11 -11.84 -15.01
CA GLN A 5 -1.33 -11.91 -16.45
C GLN A 5 -0.39 -12.94 -17.09
N ARG A 6 -0.86 -13.58 -18.17
CA ARG A 6 0.01 -14.44 -18.99
C ARG A 6 0.68 -13.59 -20.07
N ILE A 7 2.01 -13.61 -20.10
CA ILE A 7 2.81 -12.92 -21.12
C ILE A 7 3.68 -13.92 -21.87
N GLN A 8 4.12 -13.55 -23.07
CA GLN A 8 5.11 -14.33 -23.81
C GLN A 8 6.51 -13.92 -23.35
N VAL A 9 7.31 -14.89 -22.94
CA VAL A 9 8.71 -14.69 -22.50
C VAL A 9 9.66 -15.46 -23.41
N LEU A 10 10.80 -14.86 -23.74
CA LEU A 10 11.88 -15.53 -24.46
C LEU A 10 12.85 -16.15 -23.45
N LYS A 11 12.98 -17.48 -23.47
CA LYS A 11 13.98 -18.19 -22.65
C LYS A 11 15.36 -18.09 -23.29
N THR A 12 16.28 -17.37 -22.64
CA THR A 12 17.64 -17.11 -23.18
C THR A 12 18.44 -18.39 -23.47
N ILE A 13 18.31 -19.43 -22.64
CA ILE A 13 19.10 -20.67 -22.77
C ILE A 13 18.63 -21.51 -23.97
N SER A 14 17.32 -21.63 -24.17
CA SER A 14 16.74 -22.48 -25.24
C SER A 14 16.35 -21.70 -26.49
N ASN A 15 16.42 -20.37 -26.45
CA ASN A 15 15.90 -19.45 -27.46
C ASN A 15 14.45 -19.75 -27.87
N THR A 16 13.63 -20.20 -26.92
CA THR A 16 12.22 -20.54 -27.14
C THR A 16 11.30 -19.54 -26.47
N THR A 17 10.25 -19.14 -27.18
CA THR A 17 9.16 -18.34 -26.60
C THR A 17 8.15 -19.25 -25.91
N VAL A 18 7.82 -18.95 -24.66
CA VAL A 18 6.77 -19.66 -23.91
C VAL A 18 5.83 -18.67 -23.23
N SER A 19 4.62 -19.12 -22.92
CA SER A 19 3.69 -18.34 -22.11
C SER A 19 3.94 -18.56 -20.62
N ASP A 20 4.15 -17.47 -19.88
CA ASP A 20 4.41 -17.48 -18.44
C ASP A 20 3.48 -16.52 -17.68
N HIS A 21 3.27 -16.76 -16.39
CA HIS A 21 2.47 -15.91 -15.51
C HIS A 21 3.36 -14.88 -14.83
N VAL A 22 2.96 -13.62 -14.90
CA VAL A 22 3.60 -12.51 -14.19
C VAL A 22 2.57 -11.80 -13.31
N VAL A 23 2.99 -11.45 -12.11
CA VAL A 23 2.19 -10.70 -11.13
C VAL A 23 2.25 -9.22 -11.47
N GLY A 24 1.12 -8.53 -11.39
CA GLY A 24 1.06 -7.07 -11.50
C GLY A 24 1.42 -6.42 -10.17
N GLU A 25 2.29 -5.41 -10.21
CA GLU A 25 2.57 -4.57 -9.05
C GLU A 25 2.15 -3.13 -9.31
N GLU A 26 1.61 -2.48 -8.29
CA GLU A 26 1.25 -1.07 -8.28
C GLU A 26 1.76 -0.40 -6.99
N PRO A 27 2.06 0.91 -7.03
CA PRO A 27 2.41 1.64 -5.83
C PRO A 27 1.21 1.76 -4.91
N LEU A 28 1.44 1.60 -3.61
CA LEU A 28 0.54 2.00 -2.54
C LEU A 28 1.19 3.13 -1.75
N GLU A 29 0.51 4.27 -1.67
CA GLU A 29 0.82 5.32 -0.73
C GLU A 29 0.09 5.09 0.60
N ILE A 30 0.84 5.07 1.70
CA ILE A 30 0.31 5.03 3.06
C ILE A 30 0.40 6.43 3.62
N ARG A 31 -0.75 7.01 3.97
CA ARG A 31 -0.87 8.29 4.68
C ARG A 31 -1.27 8.07 6.13
N ILE A 32 -0.86 8.98 7.01
CA ILE A 32 -1.22 8.98 8.43
C ILE A 32 -2.10 10.18 8.75
N ASP A 33 -3.17 9.93 9.52
CA ASP A 33 -4.02 10.95 10.17
C ASP A 33 -3.85 10.83 11.69
N GLY A 34 -3.03 11.72 12.26
CA GLY A 34 -2.79 11.83 13.71
C GLY A 34 -3.52 13.00 14.38
N GLY A 35 -4.45 13.66 13.67
CA GLY A 35 -5.19 14.83 14.17
C GLY A 35 -4.59 16.21 13.83
N ALA A 36 -3.36 16.26 13.30
CA ALA A 36 -2.73 17.50 12.80
C ALA A 36 -2.86 17.69 11.27
N GLY A 37 -3.54 16.77 10.59
CA GLY A 37 -3.65 16.72 9.14
C GLY A 37 -3.20 15.39 8.56
N LEU A 38 -3.35 15.23 7.24
CA LEU A 38 -2.86 14.06 6.51
C LEU A 38 -1.40 14.24 6.14
N GLN A 39 -0.57 13.26 6.49
CA GLN A 39 0.85 13.22 6.12
C GLN A 39 1.16 11.97 5.31
N GLN A 40 1.90 12.12 4.22
CA GLN A 40 2.46 10.98 3.49
C GLN A 40 3.56 10.32 4.34
N LEU A 41 3.40 9.03 4.62
CA LEU A 41 4.36 8.25 5.41
C LEU A 41 5.31 7.46 4.51
N ALA A 42 4.76 6.70 3.57
CA ALA A 42 5.55 5.79 2.74
C ALA A 42 4.85 5.49 1.41
N ILE A 43 5.63 5.03 0.43
CA ILE A 43 5.14 4.40 -0.78
C ILE A 43 5.81 3.02 -0.89
N THR A 44 5.03 1.98 -1.15
CA THR A 44 5.52 0.61 -1.35
C THR A 44 4.92 -0.02 -2.60
N MET A 45 5.60 -0.98 -3.20
CA MET A 45 5.04 -1.78 -4.29
C MET A 45 4.23 -2.95 -3.72
N ARG A 46 3.08 -3.23 -4.32
CA ARG A 46 2.23 -4.37 -3.94
C ARG A 46 1.53 -4.96 -5.14
N THR A 47 1.06 -6.19 -4.99
CA THR A 47 -0.06 -6.68 -5.81
C THR A 47 -1.37 -6.16 -5.20
N PRO A 48 -2.20 -5.40 -5.94
CA PRO A 48 -3.45 -4.84 -5.38
C PRO A 48 -4.43 -5.90 -4.85
N GLY A 49 -5.10 -5.61 -3.73
CA GLY A 49 -6.25 -6.38 -3.26
C GLY A 49 -6.39 -6.57 -1.75
N ALA A 50 -5.33 -6.38 -0.96
CA ALA A 50 -5.30 -6.56 0.50
C ALA A 50 -4.68 -5.35 1.21
N ASP A 51 -5.07 -4.16 0.75
CA ASP A 51 -4.37 -2.91 1.00
C ASP A 51 -4.45 -2.47 2.47
N ILE A 52 -5.61 -2.70 3.09
CA ILE A 52 -5.88 -2.37 4.49
C ILE A 52 -5.02 -3.25 5.41
N GLU A 53 -5.02 -4.55 5.17
CA GLU A 53 -4.24 -5.53 5.93
C GLU A 53 -2.74 -5.29 5.75
N LEU A 54 -2.30 -5.00 4.52
CA LEU A 54 -0.91 -4.65 4.22
C LEU A 54 -0.51 -3.37 4.96
N GLY A 55 -1.34 -2.33 4.94
CA GLY A 55 -1.09 -1.09 5.67
C GLY A 55 -0.97 -1.30 7.17
N ALA A 56 -1.88 -2.06 7.78
CA ALA A 56 -1.82 -2.38 9.20
C ALA A 56 -0.56 -3.19 9.55
N GLY A 57 -0.23 -4.20 8.75
CA GLY A 57 0.98 -5.00 8.90
C GLY A 57 2.26 -4.16 8.78
N PHE A 58 2.34 -3.29 7.77
CA PHE A 58 3.46 -2.38 7.55
C PHE A 58 3.70 -1.48 8.76
N LEU A 59 2.66 -0.82 9.27
CA LEU A 59 2.78 0.06 10.42
C LEU A 59 3.22 -0.68 11.69
N TRP A 60 2.77 -1.92 11.87
CA TRP A 60 3.21 -2.76 12.98
C TRP A 60 4.68 -3.18 12.85
N THR A 61 5.08 -3.70 11.68
CA THR A 61 6.44 -4.22 11.47
C THR A 61 7.51 -3.14 11.48
N GLU A 62 7.17 -1.92 11.06
CA GLU A 62 8.05 -0.75 11.14
C GLU A 62 8.07 -0.09 12.54
N GLY A 63 7.31 -0.64 13.51
CA GLY A 63 7.24 -0.12 14.87
C GLY A 63 6.59 1.27 14.97
N LEU A 64 5.72 1.59 14.02
CA LEU A 64 4.90 2.81 13.99
C LEU A 64 3.61 2.63 14.83
N LEU A 65 3.24 1.37 15.10
CA LEU A 65 2.28 0.97 16.13
C LEU A 65 3.00 0.12 17.19
N ARG A 66 2.63 0.28 18.45
CA ARG A 66 3.08 -0.52 19.61
C ARG A 66 1.95 -1.37 20.19
N THR A 67 0.72 -0.86 20.13
CA THR A 67 -0.48 -1.53 20.63
C THR A 67 -1.58 -1.54 19.57
N ARG A 68 -2.61 -2.37 19.76
CA ARG A 68 -3.76 -2.37 18.86
C ARG A 68 -4.53 -1.05 18.94
N GLU A 69 -4.54 -0.44 20.12
CA GLU A 69 -5.23 0.81 20.43
C GLU A 69 -4.59 2.02 19.73
N ASP A 70 -3.35 1.90 19.26
CA ASP A 70 -2.67 2.95 18.50
C ASP A 70 -3.36 3.21 17.14
N LEU A 71 -4.01 2.18 16.56
CA LEU A 71 -4.67 2.26 15.26
C LEU A 71 -6.20 2.38 15.43
N ILE A 72 -6.75 3.51 15.03
CA ILE A 72 -8.20 3.77 15.05
C ILE A 72 -8.87 3.10 13.85
N GLY A 73 -8.22 3.12 12.69
CA GLY A 73 -8.71 2.44 11.49
C GLY A 73 -7.94 2.84 10.23
N ILE A 74 -8.21 2.13 9.13
CA ILE A 74 -7.63 2.41 7.81
C ILE A 74 -8.76 2.53 6.80
N THR A 75 -8.70 3.56 5.96
CA THR A 75 -9.68 3.81 4.90
C THR A 75 -8.99 4.07 3.58
N THR A 76 -9.65 3.75 2.47
CA THR A 76 -9.20 4.21 1.15
C THR A 76 -9.38 5.72 1.02
N CYS A 77 -8.49 6.36 0.24
CA CYS A 77 -8.59 7.79 0.00
C CYS A 77 -9.80 8.12 -0.89
N LYS A 78 -10.44 9.25 -0.61
CA LYS A 78 -11.55 9.81 -1.41
C LYS A 78 -11.27 11.24 -1.86
N ASP A 79 -9.99 11.59 -1.91
CA ASP A 79 -9.55 12.91 -2.35
C ASP A 79 -9.95 13.11 -3.82
N LYS A 80 -10.79 14.12 -4.08
CA LYS A 80 -11.37 14.39 -5.40
C LYS A 80 -10.37 14.99 -6.38
N GLU A 81 -9.25 15.52 -5.88
CA GLU A 81 -8.16 16.02 -6.72
C GLU A 81 -7.34 14.88 -7.33
N LEU A 82 -7.43 13.66 -6.77
CA LEU A 82 -6.81 12.47 -7.32
C LEU A 82 -7.66 11.85 -8.43
N THR A 83 -7.01 11.31 -9.45
CA THR A 83 -7.69 10.47 -10.45
C THR A 83 -8.26 9.20 -9.79
N PRO A 84 -9.29 8.56 -10.37
CA PRO A 84 -9.86 7.34 -9.78
C PRO A 84 -8.83 6.24 -9.51
N ARG A 85 -7.84 6.09 -10.40
CA ARG A 85 -6.76 5.11 -10.25
C ARG A 85 -5.80 5.47 -9.11
N GLU A 86 -5.54 6.76 -8.90
CA GLU A 86 -4.71 7.20 -7.77
C GLU A 86 -5.44 7.01 -6.44
N GLN A 87 -6.75 7.24 -6.39
CA GLN A 87 -7.56 6.98 -5.18
C GLN A 87 -7.51 5.52 -4.73
N GLU A 88 -7.46 4.57 -5.68
CA GLU A 88 -7.29 3.13 -5.40
C GLU A 88 -5.91 2.78 -4.81
N ASN A 89 -4.92 3.67 -5.00
CA ASN A 89 -3.54 3.46 -4.59
C ASN A 89 -3.13 4.27 -3.36
N VAL A 90 -4.08 4.87 -2.65
CA VAL A 90 -3.83 5.57 -1.40
C VAL A 90 -4.72 5.01 -0.29
N ILE A 91 -4.08 4.61 0.81
CA ILE A 91 -4.77 4.36 2.07
C ILE A 91 -4.39 5.42 3.10
N VAL A 92 -5.34 5.71 3.99
CA VAL A 92 -5.17 6.60 5.13
C VAL A 92 -5.34 5.79 6.39
N ALA A 93 -4.29 5.67 7.18
CA ALA A 93 -4.32 5.08 8.51
C ALA A 93 -4.52 6.19 9.55
N ARG A 94 -5.64 6.13 10.24
CA ARG A 94 -5.93 7.00 11.38
C ARG A 94 -5.39 6.37 12.65
N VAL A 95 -4.58 7.15 13.37
CA VAL A 95 -3.91 6.72 14.60
C VAL A 95 -4.24 7.68 15.73
N VAL A 96 -4.04 7.25 16.97
CA VAL A 96 -4.11 8.18 18.10
C VAL A 96 -2.97 9.21 18.04
N PRO A 97 -3.14 10.44 18.55
CA PRO A 97 -2.12 11.49 18.43
C PRO A 97 -0.75 11.13 19.01
N ASP A 98 -0.72 10.28 20.05
CA ASP A 98 0.51 9.85 20.72
C ASP A 98 1.12 8.57 20.11
N ALA A 99 0.56 8.05 19.01
CA ALA A 99 1.09 6.87 18.35
C ALA A 99 2.51 7.14 17.83
N PRO A 100 3.42 6.15 17.84
CA PRO A 100 4.77 6.32 17.32
C PRO A 100 4.79 6.82 15.88
N ALA A 101 3.80 6.43 15.08
CA ALA A 101 3.57 6.88 13.71
C ALA A 101 3.53 8.40 13.54
N VAL A 102 3.05 9.15 14.54
CA VAL A 102 2.96 10.63 14.49
C VAL A 102 4.28 11.28 14.90
N THR A 103 5.00 10.66 15.83
CA THR A 103 6.25 11.22 16.40
C THR A 103 7.50 10.95 15.57
N ARG A 104 7.42 10.03 14.60
CA ARG A 104 8.55 9.55 13.80
C ARG A 104 8.54 10.04 12.33
N THR A 105 7.54 10.83 11.97
CA THR A 105 7.31 11.38 10.64
C THR A 105 7.78 12.82 10.49
#